data_AF-A0A0D0CVE7-F1
#
_entry.id   AF-A0A0D0CVE7-F1
#
_cell.length_a   1.000
_cell.length_b   1.000
_cell.length_c   1.000
_cell.angle_alpha   90.00
_cell.angle_beta   90.00
_cell.angle_gamma   90.00
#
_symmetry.space_group_name_H-M   'P 1'
#
loop_
_entity.id
_entity.type
_entity.pdbx_description
1 polymer ?
#
loop_
_entity_poly.entity_id
_entity_poly.type
_entity_poly.pdbx_seq_one_letter_code
_entity_poly.pdbx_strand_id
1 'polypeptide(L)'
;MTNPHKEKCLNHMLPEFEEACLLFMVEGKTNEEVAALLSNLLDFNNNKAKLVWDQQRVVEAEAWQEERKCLGQEAERQCLLCEKEEEQAKQEERKKYKNKFAPIPNRPLPTTSLLLPSQHALNKLCKEDDSSGDEDLLTLVQTDKGPMFQTAASAKAKKHKVRDEHLTWEEFSQANYRMITAMKQQE
;
A
#
# COMPACT_ATOMS: atom_id res chain seq x y z
N MET A 1 3.24 -6.14 -27.64
CA MET A 1 3.06 -7.01 -28.83
C MET A 1 1.57 -7.24 -29.05
N THR A 2 1.09 -7.25 -30.28
CA THR A 2 -0.34 -7.45 -30.61
C THR A 2 -0.70 -8.92 -30.50
N ASN A 3 -1.86 -9.24 -29.92
CA ASN A 3 -2.30 -10.63 -29.76
C ASN A 3 -2.76 -11.21 -31.12
N PRO A 4 -2.05 -12.19 -31.71
CA PRO A 4 -2.38 -12.75 -33.01
C PRO A 4 -3.70 -13.54 -33.02
N HIS A 5 -4.23 -13.92 -31.86
CA HIS A 5 -5.56 -14.52 -31.75
C HIS A 5 -6.70 -13.53 -32.00
N LYS A 6 -6.42 -12.22 -31.97
CA LYS A 6 -7.40 -11.15 -32.22
C LYS A 6 -7.30 -10.56 -33.63
N GLU A 7 -6.29 -10.95 -34.40
CA GLU A 7 -6.16 -10.52 -35.78
C GLU A 7 -7.15 -11.29 -36.65
N LYS A 8 -8.06 -10.53 -37.29
CA LYS A 8 -9.02 -11.04 -38.26
C LYS A 8 -8.23 -11.46 -39.49
N CYS A 9 -8.37 -12.70 -39.96
CA CYS A 9 -7.76 -13.12 -41.23
C CYS A 9 -8.18 -12.13 -42.33
N LEU A 10 -7.19 -11.46 -42.93
CA LEU A 10 -7.40 -10.50 -44.00
C LEU A 10 -8.04 -11.23 -45.19
N ASN A 11 -9.08 -10.63 -45.75
CA ASN A 11 -9.80 -11.19 -46.88
C ASN A 11 -8.91 -11.08 -48.14
N HIS A 12 -8.65 -12.20 -48.80
CA HIS A 12 -7.69 -12.36 -49.90
C HIS A 12 -8.10 -11.67 -51.21
N MET A 13 -9.30 -11.08 -51.25
CA MET A 13 -9.80 -10.26 -52.36
C MET A 13 -9.65 -8.75 -52.09
N LEU A 14 -8.92 -8.36 -51.05
CA LEU A 14 -8.62 -6.95 -50.77
C LEU A 14 -7.57 -6.41 -51.75
N PRO A 15 -7.71 -5.16 -52.21
CA PRO A 15 -6.77 -4.52 -53.14
C PRO A 15 -5.31 -4.50 -52.63
N GLU A 16 -5.12 -4.60 -51.32
CA GLU A 16 -3.81 -4.60 -50.66
C GLU A 16 -2.93 -5.80 -51.05
N PHE A 17 -3.52 -6.89 -51.57
CA PHE A 17 -2.81 -8.09 -51.99
C PHE A 17 -2.70 -8.24 -53.51
N GLU A 18 -3.15 -7.23 -54.27
CA GLU A 18 -3.22 -7.29 -55.74
C GLU A 18 -1.82 -7.42 -56.37
N GLU A 19 -0.80 -6.75 -55.81
CA GLU A 19 0.61 -6.92 -56.23
C GLU A 19 1.15 -8.33 -55.98
N ALA A 20 0.82 -8.93 -54.82
CA ALA A 20 1.26 -10.28 -54.49
C ALA A 20 0.58 -11.31 -55.40
N CYS A 21 -0.72 -11.11 -55.70
CA CYS A 21 -1.46 -11.94 -56.65
C CYS A 21 -0.88 -11.86 -58.06
N LEU A 22 -0.54 -10.64 -58.54
CA LEU A 22 0.08 -10.43 -59.85
C LEU A 22 1.40 -11.20 -60.01
N LEU A 23 2.20 -11.32 -58.95
CA LEU A 23 3.46 -12.06 -58.97
C LEU A 23 3.27 -13.54 -59.32
N PHE A 24 2.18 -14.17 -58.84
CA PHE A 24 1.87 -15.57 -59.09
C PHE A 24 1.06 -15.81 -60.36
N MET A 25 0.35 -14.79 -60.86
CA MET A 25 -0.38 -14.88 -62.14
C MET A 25 0.56 -14.93 -63.35
N VAL A 26 1.77 -14.37 -63.27
CA VAL A 26 2.79 -14.44 -64.33
C VAL A 26 3.23 -15.89 -64.63
N GLU A 27 3.03 -16.82 -63.67
CA GLU A 27 3.34 -18.25 -63.80
C GLU A 27 2.24 -19.08 -64.48
N GLY A 28 1.15 -18.45 -64.96
CA GLY A 28 0.04 -19.15 -65.63
C GLY A 28 -0.94 -19.84 -64.69
N LYS A 29 -0.88 -19.53 -63.39
CA LYS A 29 -1.82 -20.03 -62.38
C LYS A 29 -3.14 -19.29 -62.43
N THR A 30 -4.23 -19.99 -62.12
CA THR A 30 -5.56 -19.36 -62.03
C THR A 30 -5.68 -18.56 -60.73
N ASN A 31 -6.56 -17.55 -60.72
CA ASN A 31 -6.78 -16.72 -59.53
C ASN A 31 -7.18 -17.54 -58.28
N GLU A 32 -7.90 -18.65 -58.47
CA GLU A 32 -8.31 -19.55 -57.38
C GLU A 32 -7.11 -20.28 -56.77
N GLU A 33 -6.16 -20.74 -57.60
CA GLU A 33 -4.94 -21.39 -57.12
C GLU A 33 -4.03 -20.42 -56.35
N VAL A 34 -3.93 -19.18 -56.83
CA VAL A 34 -3.17 -18.12 -56.17
C VAL A 34 -3.81 -17.75 -54.83
N ALA A 35 -5.14 -17.59 -54.78
CA ALA A 35 -5.87 -17.30 -53.55
C ALA A 35 -5.72 -18.43 -52.51
N ALA A 36 -5.77 -19.68 -52.94
CA ALA A 36 -5.55 -20.84 -52.07
C ALA A 36 -4.12 -20.88 -51.51
N LEU A 37 -3.11 -20.62 -52.35
CA LEU A 37 -1.70 -20.60 -51.92
C LEU A 37 -1.44 -19.50 -50.89
N LEU A 38 -1.92 -18.28 -51.15
CA LEU A 38 -1.78 -17.14 -50.25
C LEU A 38 -2.50 -17.37 -48.92
N SER A 39 -3.70 -17.94 -48.96
CA SER A 39 -4.45 -18.30 -47.75
C SER A 39 -3.67 -19.29 -46.89
N ASN A 40 -3.16 -20.37 -47.49
CA ASN A 40 -2.37 -21.38 -46.79
C ASN A 40 -1.08 -20.80 -46.17
N LEU A 41 -0.38 -19.93 -46.89
CA LEU A 41 0.86 -19.31 -46.40
C LEU A 41 0.60 -18.38 -45.21
N LEU A 42 -0.46 -17.59 -45.28
CA LEU A 42 -0.85 -16.68 -44.21
C LEU A 42 -1.34 -17.44 -42.97
N ASP A 43 -2.15 -18.49 -43.16
CA ASP A 43 -2.59 -19.36 -42.07
C ASP A 43 -1.39 -20.02 -41.39
N PHE A 44 -0.42 -20.51 -42.16
CA PHE A 44 0.82 -21.07 -41.63
C PHE A 44 1.59 -20.04 -40.79
N ASN A 45 1.76 -18.81 -41.29
CA ASN A 45 2.47 -17.76 -40.58
C ASN A 45 1.71 -17.31 -39.31
N ASN A 46 0.39 -17.17 -39.40
CA ASN A 46 -0.47 -16.83 -38.27
C ASN A 46 -0.43 -17.92 -37.18
N ASN A 47 -0.50 -19.20 -37.57
CA ASN A 47 -0.38 -20.32 -36.63
C ASN A 47 0.99 -20.33 -35.94
N LYS A 48 2.07 -20.01 -36.67
CA LYS A 48 3.41 -19.86 -36.10
C LYS A 48 3.47 -18.69 -35.10
N ALA A 49 2.87 -17.55 -35.44
CA ALA A 49 2.81 -16.39 -34.56
C ALA A 49 2.02 -16.69 -33.27
N LYS A 50 0.88 -17.37 -33.39
CA LYS A 50 0.07 -17.85 -32.25
C LYS A 50 0.87 -18.81 -31.36
N LEU A 51 1.59 -19.75 -31.94
CA LEU A 51 2.42 -20.70 -31.17
C LEU A 51 3.49 -19.97 -30.35
N VAL A 52 4.21 -19.03 -30.96
CA VAL A 52 5.22 -18.21 -30.26
C VAL A 52 4.57 -17.37 -29.17
N TRP A 53 3.41 -16.79 -29.46
CA TRP A 53 2.65 -16.02 -28.48
C TRP A 53 2.25 -16.85 -27.27
N ASP A 54 1.72 -18.05 -27.49
CA ASP A 54 1.26 -18.93 -26.43
C ASP A 54 2.44 -19.42 -25.57
N GLN A 55 3.57 -19.75 -26.20
CA GLN A 55 4.81 -20.09 -25.50
C GLN A 55 5.28 -18.93 -24.61
N GLN A 56 5.31 -17.71 -25.15
CA GLN A 56 5.69 -16.52 -24.39
C GLN A 56 4.75 -16.29 -23.20
N ARG A 57 3.43 -16.51 -23.39
CA ARG A 57 2.44 -16.35 -22.34
C ARG A 57 2.60 -17.35 -21.20
N VAL A 58 3.00 -18.58 -21.50
CA VAL A 58 3.30 -19.60 -20.50
C VAL A 58 4.56 -19.20 -19.71
N VAL A 59 5.65 -18.85 -20.40
CA VAL A 59 6.90 -18.42 -19.76
C VAL A 59 6.68 -17.21 -18.85
N GLU A 60 5.94 -16.20 -19.32
CA GLU A 60 5.59 -15.03 -18.50
C GLU A 60 4.77 -15.45 -17.28
N ALA A 61 3.76 -16.30 -17.45
CA ALA A 61 2.93 -16.75 -16.33
C ALA A 61 3.75 -17.53 -15.29
N GLU A 62 4.67 -18.40 -15.72
CA GLU A 62 5.58 -19.13 -14.84
C GLU A 62 6.53 -18.18 -14.11
N ALA A 63 7.12 -17.20 -14.81
CA ALA A 63 7.98 -16.19 -14.20
C ALA A 63 7.24 -15.37 -13.13
N TRP A 64 6.01 -14.94 -13.42
CA TRP A 64 5.16 -14.23 -12.45
C TRP A 64 4.81 -15.10 -11.24
N GLN A 65 4.52 -16.38 -11.44
CA GLN A 65 4.25 -17.31 -10.35
C GLN A 65 5.48 -17.51 -9.47
N GLU A 66 6.66 -17.67 -10.08
CA GLU A 66 7.90 -17.87 -9.35
C GLU A 66 8.31 -16.61 -8.58
N GLU A 67 8.21 -15.43 -9.20
CA GLU A 67 8.46 -14.16 -8.53
C GLU A 67 7.55 -13.98 -7.31
N ARG A 68 6.25 -14.31 -7.42
CA ARG A 68 5.33 -14.27 -6.28
C ARG A 68 5.73 -15.23 -5.16
N LYS A 69 6.20 -16.43 -5.49
CA LYS A 69 6.71 -17.37 -4.47
C LYS A 69 7.98 -16.83 -3.80
N CYS A 70 8.93 -16.33 -4.58
CA CYS A 70 10.16 -15.74 -4.05
C CYS A 70 9.87 -14.56 -3.13
N LEU A 71 8.98 -13.65 -3.54
CA LEU A 71 8.52 -12.53 -2.71
C LEU A 71 7.85 -13.01 -1.42
N GLY A 72 7.00 -14.03 -1.50
CA GLY A 72 6.36 -14.63 -0.33
C GLY A 72 7.37 -15.23 0.66
N GLN A 73 8.34 -16.00 0.16
CA GLN A 73 9.41 -16.59 0.97
C GLN A 73 10.31 -15.54 1.61
N GLU A 74 10.64 -14.48 0.86
CA GLU A 74 11.47 -13.40 1.38
C GLU A 74 10.73 -12.58 2.44
N ALA A 75 9.45 -12.30 2.23
CA ALA A 75 8.61 -11.67 3.25
C ALA A 75 8.52 -12.53 4.52
N GLU A 76 8.36 -13.86 4.39
CA GLU A 76 8.34 -14.77 5.52
C GLU A 76 9.68 -14.75 6.29
N ARG A 77 10.82 -14.76 5.58
CA ARG A 77 12.15 -14.63 6.20
C ARG A 77 12.29 -13.32 6.96
N GLN A 78 11.81 -12.22 6.38
CA GLN A 78 11.85 -10.91 7.04
C GLN A 78 10.95 -10.88 8.28
N CYS A 79 9.75 -11.44 8.22
CA CYS A 79 8.86 -11.56 9.38
C CYS A 79 9.52 -12.36 10.51
N LEU A 80 10.13 -13.50 10.20
CA LEU A 80 10.84 -14.32 11.19
C LEU A 80 12.02 -13.59 11.83
N LEU A 81 12.77 -12.81 11.04
CA LEU A 81 13.85 -11.98 11.56
C LEU A 81 13.34 -10.89 12.50
N CYS A 82 12.29 -10.16 12.09
CA CYS A 82 11.66 -9.14 12.92
C CYS A 82 11.12 -9.72 14.24
N GLU A 83 10.45 -10.87 14.20
CA GLU A 83 9.92 -11.51 15.40
C GLU A 83 11.05 -11.91 16.36
N LYS A 84 12.14 -12.49 15.83
CA LYS A 84 13.31 -12.84 16.63
C LYS A 84 13.97 -11.61 17.26
N GLU A 85 14.08 -10.51 16.53
CA GLU A 85 14.60 -9.24 17.04
C GLU A 85 13.71 -8.68 18.15
N GLU A 86 12.38 -8.69 17.96
CA GLU A 86 11.41 -8.24 18.96
C GLU A 86 11.48 -9.08 20.24
N GLU A 87 11.57 -10.41 20.11
CA GLU A 87 11.76 -11.31 21.25
C GLU A 87 13.06 -11.02 22.00
N GLN A 88 14.16 -10.80 21.28
CA GLN A 88 15.43 -10.41 21.88
C GLN A 88 15.30 -9.08 22.63
N ALA A 89 14.65 -8.08 22.04
CA ALA A 89 14.39 -6.79 22.68
C ALA A 89 13.56 -6.94 23.97
N LYS A 90 12.50 -7.76 23.95
CA LYS A 90 11.68 -8.08 25.14
C LYS A 90 12.51 -8.77 26.21
N GLN A 91 13.36 -9.72 25.85
CA GLN A 91 14.23 -10.40 26.81
C GLN A 91 15.26 -9.45 27.42
N GLU A 92 15.85 -8.57 26.62
CA GLU A 92 16.76 -7.53 27.12
C GLU A 92 16.06 -6.58 28.07
N GLU A 93 14.84 -6.14 27.76
CA GLU A 93 14.05 -5.27 28.63
C GLU A 93 13.76 -5.97 29.96
N ARG A 94 13.34 -7.24 29.94
CA ARG A 94 13.12 -8.05 31.14
C ARG A 94 14.40 -8.20 31.98
N LYS A 95 15.55 -8.36 31.33
CA LYS A 95 16.86 -8.41 32.01
C LYS A 95 17.22 -7.06 32.64
N LYS A 96 16.96 -5.95 31.95
CA LYS A 96 17.23 -4.57 32.40
C LYS A 96 16.30 -4.14 33.54
N TYR A 97 15.02 -4.52 33.50
CA TYR A 97 13.98 -4.04 34.43
C TYR A 97 13.24 -5.16 35.17
N LYS A 98 13.99 -6.05 35.84
CA LYS A 98 13.44 -7.24 36.53
C LYS A 98 12.29 -6.93 37.50
N ASN A 99 12.35 -5.78 38.18
CA ASN A 99 11.34 -5.39 39.17
C ASN A 99 9.98 -5.02 38.55
N LYS A 100 9.95 -4.55 37.29
CA LYS A 100 8.69 -4.19 36.60
C LYS A 100 7.89 -5.41 36.17
N PHE A 101 8.57 -6.55 35.97
CA PHE A 101 7.97 -7.81 35.54
C PHE A 101 7.81 -8.82 36.69
N ALA A 102 8.06 -8.40 37.93
CA ALA A 102 7.81 -9.24 39.10
C ALA A 102 6.30 -9.49 39.23
N PRO A 103 5.85 -10.73 39.51
CA PRO A 103 4.45 -11.02 39.79
C PRO A 103 3.93 -10.10 40.87
N ILE A 104 2.81 -9.41 40.61
CA ILE A 104 2.18 -8.54 41.61
C ILE A 104 1.78 -9.44 42.79
N PRO A 105 2.24 -9.14 44.02
CA PRO A 105 1.84 -9.90 45.19
C PRO A 105 0.32 -9.89 45.31
N ASN A 106 -0.29 -11.07 45.44
CA ASN A 106 -1.72 -11.21 45.75
C ASN A 106 -1.98 -10.70 47.17
N ARG A 107 -2.07 -9.37 47.30
CA ARG A 107 -2.55 -8.74 48.50
C ARG A 107 -4.08 -8.76 48.43
N PRO A 108 -4.79 -9.16 49.49
CA PRO A 108 -6.24 -8.99 49.53
C PRO A 108 -6.55 -7.53 49.21
N LEU A 109 -7.43 -7.32 48.22
CA LEU A 109 -7.92 -5.98 47.90
C LEU A 109 -8.44 -5.36 49.21
N PRO A 110 -8.02 -4.14 49.56
CA PRO A 110 -8.56 -3.51 50.75
C PRO A 110 -10.09 -3.42 50.59
N THR A 111 -10.82 -4.08 51.49
CA THR A 111 -12.30 -4.13 51.53
C THR A 111 -12.93 -2.76 51.80
N THR A 112 -12.11 -1.72 51.97
CA THR A 112 -12.57 -0.35 51.97
C THR A 112 -13.09 -0.03 50.57
N SER A 113 -14.42 0.08 50.42
CA SER A 113 -15.04 0.65 49.22
C SER A 113 -14.28 1.93 48.86
N LEU A 114 -13.56 1.89 47.74
CA LEU A 114 -12.98 3.10 47.15
C LEU A 114 -14.17 3.93 46.71
N LEU A 115 -14.57 4.88 47.56
CA LEU A 115 -15.53 5.93 47.27
C LEU A 115 -14.88 6.83 46.21
N LEU A 116 -14.86 6.34 44.97
CA LEU A 116 -14.50 7.12 43.81
C LEU A 116 -15.58 8.21 43.69
N PRO A 117 -15.20 9.49 43.80
CA PRO A 117 -16.15 10.57 43.59
C PRO A 117 -16.79 10.40 42.21
N SER A 118 -18.10 10.63 42.10
CA SER A 118 -18.75 10.61 40.80
C SER A 118 -18.11 11.66 39.88
N GLN A 119 -18.13 11.42 38.56
CA GLN A 119 -17.65 12.40 37.59
C GLN A 119 -18.31 13.78 37.78
N HIS A 120 -19.54 13.81 38.27
CA HIS A 120 -20.23 15.05 38.64
C HIS A 120 -19.55 15.79 39.81
N ALA A 121 -19.15 15.09 40.86
CA ALA A 121 -18.41 15.68 41.99
C ALA A 121 -17.01 16.18 41.56
N LEU A 122 -16.31 15.44 40.70
CA LEU A 122 -15.02 15.88 40.14
C LEU A 122 -15.16 17.14 39.28
N ASN A 123 -16.20 17.20 38.44
CA ASN A 123 -16.47 18.36 37.58
C ASN A 123 -16.94 19.59 38.38
N LYS A 124 -17.58 19.39 39.54
CA LYS A 124 -17.98 20.48 40.45
C LYS A 124 -16.78 21.13 41.15
N LEU A 125 -15.82 20.31 41.59
CA LEU A 125 -14.57 20.80 42.21
C LEU A 125 -13.67 21.56 41.23
N CYS A 126 -13.73 21.26 39.92
CA CYS A 126 -12.98 22.01 38.90
C CYS A 126 -13.71 23.27 38.39
N LYS A 127 -14.95 23.52 38.81
CA LYS A 127 -15.78 24.64 38.31
C LYS A 127 -16.07 25.73 39.35
N GLU A 128 -15.54 25.60 40.56
CA GLU A 128 -15.61 26.64 41.59
C GLU A 128 -14.20 27.14 41.85
N ASP A 129 -13.61 27.80 40.83
CA ASP A 129 -12.61 28.88 40.96
C ASP A 129 -12.29 29.49 39.56
N ASP A 130 -13.29 29.63 38.69
CA ASP A 130 -13.16 30.47 37.48
C ASP A 130 -13.55 31.92 37.80
N SER A 131 -12.71 32.59 38.61
CA SER A 131 -12.59 34.06 38.58
C SER A 131 -11.17 34.51 38.94
N SER A 132 -10.17 33.85 38.37
CA SER A 132 -8.84 34.46 38.26
C SER A 132 -8.25 34.01 36.94
N GLY A 133 -8.13 34.93 36.00
CA GLY A 133 -7.50 34.67 34.72
C GLY A 133 -6.05 34.32 34.94
N ASP A 134 -5.71 33.03 34.82
CA ASP A 134 -4.34 32.59 34.65
C ASP A 134 -4.26 31.76 33.37
N GLU A 135 -3.78 32.43 32.32
CA GLU A 135 -3.37 31.86 31.04
C GLU A 135 -2.13 30.92 31.18
N ASP A 136 -1.65 30.72 32.41
CA ASP A 136 -0.46 29.96 32.77
C ASP A 136 -0.77 28.55 33.34
N LEU A 137 -1.87 27.92 32.90
CA LEU A 137 -2.16 26.54 33.27
C LEU A 137 -1.15 25.57 32.61
N LEU A 138 -0.20 25.07 33.39
CA LEU A 138 0.78 24.08 32.95
C LEU A 138 0.18 22.67 32.90
N THR A 139 0.08 22.11 31.70
CA THR A 139 -0.31 20.71 31.48
C THR A 139 0.92 19.81 31.43
N LEU A 140 0.90 18.71 32.16
CA LEU A 140 1.97 17.72 32.13
C LEU A 140 1.82 16.86 30.85
N VAL A 141 2.77 16.98 29.94
CA VAL A 141 2.77 16.24 28.66
C VAL A 141 3.92 15.23 28.66
N GLN A 142 3.60 13.98 28.33
CA GLN A 142 4.60 12.93 28.16
C GLN A 142 5.33 13.14 26.82
N THR A 143 6.63 13.41 26.87
CA THR A 143 7.48 13.49 25.67
C THR A 143 8.43 12.30 25.60
N ASP A 144 9.10 12.14 24.45
CA ASP A 144 10.13 11.12 24.19
C ASP A 144 11.31 11.19 25.17
N LYS A 145 11.53 12.34 25.82
CA LYS A 145 12.55 12.55 26.85
C LYS A 145 12.02 12.50 28.29
N GLY A 146 10.74 12.21 28.48
CA GLY A 146 10.08 12.16 29.79
C GLY A 146 8.95 13.18 29.94
N PRO A 147 8.27 13.20 31.09
CA PRO A 147 7.17 14.11 31.35
C PRO A 147 7.67 15.55 31.54
N MET A 148 7.11 16.49 30.77
CA MET A 148 7.47 17.92 30.78
C MET A 148 6.21 18.77 30.90
N PHE A 149 6.26 19.81 31.73
CA PHE A 149 5.16 20.77 31.88
C PHE A 149 5.17 21.78 30.72
N GLN A 150 4.03 21.94 30.05
CA GLN A 150 3.84 22.93 28.98
C GLN A 150 2.51 23.65 29.15
N THR A 151 2.48 24.95 28.85
CA THR A 151 1.27 25.77 28.94
C THR A 151 0.17 25.24 28.03
N ALA A 152 -1.07 25.22 28.53
CA ALA A 152 -2.24 24.63 27.86
C ALA A 152 -2.50 25.22 26.46
N ALA A 153 -2.09 26.46 26.21
CA ALA A 153 -2.17 27.11 24.89
C ALA A 153 -1.29 26.42 23.83
N SER A 154 -0.09 25.96 24.20
CA SER A 154 0.84 25.27 23.29
C SER A 154 0.39 23.83 22.96
N ALA A 155 -0.27 23.16 23.91
CA ALA A 155 -0.71 21.78 23.76
C ALA A 155 -1.83 21.57 22.72
N LYS A 156 -2.60 22.62 22.39
CA LYS A 156 -3.71 22.52 21.41
C LYS A 156 -3.24 22.47 19.95
N ALA A 157 -2.00 22.87 19.65
CA ALA A 157 -1.47 22.89 18.29
C ALA A 157 -0.95 21.52 17.79
N LYS A 158 -0.79 20.51 18.66
CA LYS A 158 -0.14 19.22 18.33
C LYS A 158 -1.06 17.99 18.32
N LYS A 159 -2.36 18.13 18.55
CA LYS A 159 -3.24 16.98 18.84
C LYS A 159 -3.82 16.22 17.64
N HIS A 160 -3.42 16.49 16.41
CA HIS A 160 -3.92 15.73 15.26
C HIS A 160 -2.80 15.14 14.41
N LYS A 161 -2.02 14.22 15.01
CA LYS A 161 -1.16 13.32 14.25
C LYS A 161 -1.98 12.09 13.87
N VAL A 162 -2.76 12.21 12.80
CA VAL A 162 -3.42 11.07 12.16
C VAL A 162 -2.34 10.22 11.52
N ARG A 163 -2.39 8.89 11.74
CA ARG A 163 -1.49 7.98 11.05
C ARG A 163 -1.88 7.93 9.58
N ASP A 164 -0.90 7.86 8.67
CA ASP A 164 -1.12 7.96 7.22
C ASP A 164 -2.16 6.96 6.69
N GLU A 165 -2.26 5.77 7.32
CA GLU A 165 -3.24 4.72 7.03
C GLU A 165 -4.71 5.14 7.21
N HIS A 166 -4.98 6.21 7.97
CA HIS A 166 -6.33 6.70 8.29
C HIS A 166 -6.63 8.05 7.61
N LEU A 167 -5.71 8.55 6.77
CA LEU A 167 -5.96 9.74 5.97
C LEU A 167 -6.88 9.39 4.82
N THR A 168 -7.97 10.14 4.70
CA THR A 168 -8.81 10.05 3.50
C THR A 168 -8.09 10.71 2.32
N TRP A 169 -8.42 10.26 1.10
CA TRP A 169 -7.85 10.84 -0.13
C TRP A 169 -8.12 12.35 -0.25
N GLU A 170 -9.28 12.80 0.23
CA GLU A 170 -9.67 14.20 0.29
C GLU A 170 -8.70 15.01 1.17
N GLU A 171 -8.42 14.54 2.39
CA GLU A 171 -7.51 15.20 3.33
C GLU A 171 -6.07 15.25 2.80
N PHE A 172 -5.60 14.16 2.20
CA PHE A 172 -4.28 14.10 1.58
C PHE A 172 -4.15 15.12 0.42
N SER A 173 -5.15 15.17 -0.45
CA SER A 173 -5.17 16.11 -1.58
C SER A 173 -5.20 17.57 -1.10
N GLN A 174 -5.98 17.85 -0.06
CA GLN A 174 -6.09 19.19 0.52
C GLN A 174 -4.80 19.63 1.20
N ALA A 175 -4.12 18.73 1.91
CA ALA A 175 -2.82 19.01 2.51
C ALA A 175 -1.77 19.36 1.44
N ASN A 176 -1.72 18.58 0.34
CA ASN A 176 -0.79 18.82 -0.76
C ASN A 176 -1.04 20.19 -1.42
N TYR A 177 -2.31 20.53 -1.68
CA TYR A 177 -2.67 21.83 -2.24
C TYR A 177 -2.26 23.00 -1.32
N ARG A 178 -2.49 22.87 -0.02
CA ARG A 178 -2.09 23.88 0.97
C ARG A 178 -0.57 24.04 1.05
N MET A 179 0.17 22.95 0.99
CA MET A 179 1.64 22.97 0.98
C MET A 179 2.18 23.73 -0.24
N ILE A 180 1.71 23.40 -1.44
CA ILE A 180 2.13 24.08 -2.68
C ILE A 180 1.78 25.58 -2.63
N THR A 181 0.61 25.92 -2.09
CA THR A 181 0.19 27.31 -1.95
C THR A 181 1.07 28.08 -0.97
N ALA A 182 1.43 27.48 0.16
CA ALA A 182 2.33 28.09 1.13
C ALA A 182 3.75 28.30 0.56
N MET A 183 4.26 27.34 -0.22
CA MET A 183 5.55 27.46 -0.90
C MET A 183 5.57 28.65 -1.88
N LYS A 184 4.46 28.89 -2.59
CA LYS A 184 4.33 30.04 -3.51
C LYS A 184 4.20 31.39 -2.82
N GLN A 185 3.87 31.43 -1.54
CA GLN A 185 3.74 32.67 -0.76
C GLN A 185 5.05 33.09 -0.07
N GLN A 186 6.10 32.26 -0.16
CA GLN A 186 7.42 32.54 0.41
C GLN A 186 8.44 33.04 -0.64
N GLU A 187 8.00 33.27 -1.88
CA GLU A 187 8.72 34.05 -2.91
C GLU A 187 8.33 35.53 -2.85
#